data_AF-A0A811PPS7-F1
#
_entry.id   AF-A0A811PPS7-F1
#
_cell.length_a   1.000
_cell.length_b   1.000
_cell.length_c   1.000
_cell.angle_alpha   90.00
_cell.angle_beta   90.00
_cell.angle_gamma   90.00
#
_symmetry.space_group_name_H-M   'P 1'
#
loop_
_entity.id
_entity.type
_entity.pdbx_description
1 polymer ?
#
loop_
_entity_poly.entity_id
_entity_poly.type
_entity_poly.pdbx_seq_one_letter_code
_entity_poly.pdbx_strand_id
1 'polypeptide(L)'
;MYRMSTTEVAPETEGANLLRRNSDDVGWEYGVLVDANNKDKVKCKLCDKVMQGGIYRLKQHVAHEGKNATKCKARTPEALEAKEKCKKALNDAKRKREEKTVRELELREEVNVSRVGGGESEEVTCIGSSEPHKLGPICFNSKLINKKETP
;
A
#
# COMPACT_ATOMS: atom_id res chain seq x y z
N MET A 1 -27.79 -45.70 39.59
CA MET A 1 -28.05 -44.24 39.59
C MET A 1 -26.71 -43.58 39.30
N TYR A 2 -26.47 -42.68 38.36
CA TYR A 2 -27.23 -42.04 37.30
C TYR A 2 -26.18 -41.62 36.25
N ARG A 3 -26.58 -41.56 34.97
CA ARG A 3 -25.78 -41.09 33.84
C ARG A 3 -25.62 -39.57 33.94
N MET A 4 -24.40 -39.04 33.90
CA MET A 4 -24.19 -37.64 33.53
C MET A 4 -23.08 -37.53 32.49
N SER A 5 -23.55 -37.55 31.25
CA SER A 5 -22.88 -36.97 30.10
C SER A 5 -22.96 -35.45 30.23
N THR A 6 -21.82 -34.77 30.32
CA THR A 6 -21.71 -33.36 29.93
C THR A 6 -20.58 -33.25 28.92
N THR A 7 -21.00 -32.85 27.73
CA THR A 7 -20.20 -32.54 26.56
C THR A 7 -19.45 -31.24 26.81
N GLU A 8 -18.13 -31.29 26.89
CA GLU A 8 -17.27 -30.12 26.70
C GLU A 8 -17.02 -29.98 25.20
N VAL A 9 -17.79 -29.10 24.56
CA VAL A 9 -17.61 -28.69 23.16
C VAL A 9 -16.58 -27.55 23.13
N ALA A 10 -15.39 -27.81 22.58
CA ALA A 10 -14.63 -26.85 21.77
C ALA A 10 -13.29 -27.48 21.31
N PRO A 11 -13.01 -27.54 20.00
CA PRO A 11 -11.69 -27.24 19.50
C PRO A 11 -11.72 -25.78 19.06
N GLU A 12 -11.02 -25.01 19.85
CA GLU A 12 -10.78 -23.60 19.71
C GLU A 12 -10.09 -23.34 18.37
N THR A 13 -10.50 -22.26 17.74
CA THR A 13 -10.11 -21.78 16.43
C THR A 13 -8.63 -21.37 16.35
N GLU A 14 -7.68 -22.29 16.56
CA GLU A 14 -6.24 -21.99 16.46
C GLU A 14 -5.71 -22.08 15.02
N GLY A 15 -6.42 -22.75 14.10
CA GLY A 15 -6.04 -22.81 12.69
C GLY A 15 -6.41 -21.59 11.85
N ALA A 16 -7.35 -20.76 12.30
CA ALA A 16 -7.91 -19.66 11.50
C ALA A 16 -7.04 -18.38 11.48
N ASN A 17 -6.10 -18.26 12.42
CA ASN A 17 -5.33 -17.02 12.61
C ASN A 17 -4.01 -16.97 11.84
N LEU A 18 -3.43 -18.10 11.41
CA LEU A 18 -2.17 -18.11 10.66
C LEU A 18 -2.29 -17.48 9.26
N LEU A 19 -3.50 -17.48 8.69
CA LEU A 19 -3.77 -16.97 7.34
C LEU A 19 -4.32 -15.53 7.34
N ARG A 20 -4.40 -14.89 8.50
CA ARG A 20 -4.72 -13.46 8.60
C ARG A 20 -3.44 -12.72 9.00
N ARG A 21 -3.05 -11.72 8.20
CA ARG A 21 -1.94 -10.81 8.56
C ARG A 21 -2.32 -10.01 9.82
N ASN A 22 -1.38 -9.77 10.73
CA ASN A 22 -1.52 -8.94 11.95
C ASN A 22 -1.64 -7.43 11.66
N SER A 23 -2.36 -7.02 10.61
CA SER A 23 -2.61 -5.61 10.33
C SER A 23 -4.09 -5.31 10.51
N ASP A 24 -4.38 -4.18 11.14
CA ASP A 24 -5.73 -3.67 11.37
C ASP A 24 -6.37 -3.04 10.12
N ASP A 25 -5.90 -3.42 8.92
CA ASP A 25 -6.45 -2.95 7.66
C ASP A 25 -7.83 -3.57 7.44
N VAL A 26 -8.84 -2.73 7.19
CA VAL A 26 -10.23 -3.13 6.93
C VAL A 26 -10.36 -4.19 5.83
N GLY A 27 -9.42 -4.27 4.89
CA GLY A 27 -9.45 -5.29 3.85
C GLY A 27 -9.41 -6.73 4.40
N TRP A 28 -8.85 -6.97 5.59
CA TRP A 28 -8.75 -8.32 6.17
C TRP A 28 -10.08 -8.83 6.74
N GLU A 29 -11.06 -7.96 6.93
CA GLU A 29 -12.45 -8.38 7.18
C GLU A 29 -12.95 -9.21 6.00
N TYR A 30 -12.64 -8.78 4.77
CA TYR A 30 -13.19 -9.33 3.51
C TYR A 30 -12.24 -10.27 2.75
N GLY A 31 -11.06 -10.53 3.30
CA GLY A 31 -10.04 -11.35 2.66
C GLY A 31 -9.25 -12.21 3.62
N VAL A 32 -8.66 -13.27 3.08
CA VAL A 32 -7.81 -14.21 3.80
C VAL A 32 -6.62 -14.58 2.93
N LEU A 33 -5.45 -14.81 3.53
CA LEU A 33 -4.30 -15.35 2.79
C LEU A 33 -4.63 -16.75 2.32
N VAL A 34 -4.23 -17.07 1.10
CA VAL A 34 -4.34 -18.44 0.58
C VAL A 34 -3.25 -19.31 1.18
N ASP A 35 -2.02 -18.79 1.22
CA ASP A 35 -0.84 -19.49 1.70
C ASP A 35 -0.14 -18.61 2.75
N ALA A 36 0.20 -19.17 3.93
CA ALA A 36 0.94 -18.44 4.97
C ALA A 36 2.33 -17.95 4.46
N ASN A 37 2.94 -18.74 3.58
CA ASN A 37 4.24 -18.44 2.98
C ASN A 37 4.16 -17.41 1.84
N ASN A 38 3.01 -17.30 1.17
CA ASN A 38 2.81 -16.36 0.06
C ASN A 38 1.82 -15.27 0.45
N LYS A 39 2.37 -14.19 1.00
CA LYS A 39 1.59 -13.07 1.54
C LYS A 39 0.93 -12.19 0.45
N ASP A 40 1.21 -12.44 -0.82
CA ASP A 40 0.63 -11.70 -1.95
C ASP A 40 -0.64 -12.34 -2.52
N LYS A 41 -0.86 -13.63 -2.24
CA LYS A 41 -2.08 -14.33 -2.65
C LYS A 41 -3.16 -14.18 -1.59
N VAL A 42 -4.20 -13.45 -1.93
CA VAL A 42 -5.35 -13.20 -1.05
C VAL A 42 -6.61 -13.71 -1.75
N LYS A 43 -7.43 -14.45 -1.00
CA LYS A 43 -8.77 -14.88 -1.41
C LYS A 43 -9.82 -13.91 -0.88
N CYS A 44 -10.72 -13.48 -1.74
CA CYS A 44 -11.90 -12.70 -1.34
C CYS A 44 -12.93 -13.61 -0.67
N LYS A 45 -13.43 -13.27 0.53
CA LYS A 45 -14.46 -14.05 1.23
C LYS A 45 -15.86 -13.90 0.61
N LEU A 46 -16.10 -12.81 -0.13
CA LEU A 46 -17.41 -12.49 -0.70
C LEU A 46 -17.71 -13.23 -2.00
N CYS A 47 -16.69 -13.46 -2.83
CA CYS A 47 -16.86 -14.11 -4.14
C CYS A 47 -15.84 -15.22 -4.42
N ASP A 48 -15.09 -15.63 -3.41
CA ASP A 48 -14.05 -16.69 -3.45
C ASP A 48 -12.92 -16.50 -4.46
N LYS A 49 -12.86 -15.35 -5.14
CA LYS A 49 -11.82 -15.06 -6.13
C LYS A 49 -10.47 -14.89 -5.45
N VAL A 50 -9.48 -15.63 -5.94
CA VAL A 50 -8.07 -15.47 -5.55
C VAL A 50 -7.42 -14.39 -6.41
N MET A 51 -6.67 -13.50 -5.77
CA MET A 51 -5.93 -12.43 -6.43
C MET A 51 -4.50 -12.38 -5.93
N GLN A 52 -3.58 -12.04 -6.84
CA GLN A 52 -2.19 -11.74 -6.52
C GLN A 52 -2.02 -10.22 -6.44
N GLY A 53 -1.36 -9.73 -5.40
CA GLY A 53 -1.16 -8.30 -5.12
C GLY A 53 -1.67 -7.86 -3.76
N GLY A 54 -1.92 -8.82 -2.86
CA GLY A 54 -2.21 -8.58 -1.46
C GLY A 54 -3.51 -7.83 -1.20
N ILE A 55 -3.56 -7.18 -0.05
CA ILE A 55 -4.77 -6.55 0.49
C ILE A 55 -5.23 -5.34 -0.33
N TYR A 56 -4.29 -4.64 -0.98
CA TYR A 56 -4.59 -3.46 -1.78
C TYR A 56 -5.46 -3.80 -2.99
N ARG A 57 -5.09 -4.85 -3.75
CA ARG A 57 -5.91 -5.29 -4.89
C ARG A 57 -7.23 -5.91 -4.44
N LEU A 58 -7.28 -6.53 -3.25
CA LEU A 58 -8.54 -6.94 -2.66
C LEU A 58 -9.48 -5.75 -2.41
N LYS A 59 -8.99 -4.67 -1.78
CA LYS A 59 -9.81 -3.48 -1.57
C LYS A 59 -10.34 -2.89 -2.88
N GLN A 60 -9.51 -2.85 -3.91
CA GLN A 60 -9.92 -2.40 -5.26
C GLN A 60 -11.02 -3.29 -5.86
N HIS A 61 -10.83 -4.61 -5.76
CA HIS A 61 -11.81 -5.61 -6.21
C HIS A 61 -13.17 -5.46 -5.53
N VAL A 62 -13.19 -5.31 -4.21
CA VAL A 62 -14.41 -5.18 -3.40
C VAL A 62 -15.08 -3.82 -3.62
N ALA A 63 -14.30 -2.73 -3.61
CA ALA A 63 -14.79 -1.37 -3.81
C ALA A 63 -15.30 -1.09 -5.25
N HIS A 64 -14.95 -1.94 -6.21
CA HIS A 64 -15.09 -1.68 -7.65
C HIS A 64 -14.31 -0.43 -8.11
N GLU A 65 -13.25 -0.08 -7.38
CA GLU A 65 -12.44 1.11 -7.60
C GLU A 65 -11.05 0.72 -8.12
N GLY A 66 -10.59 1.39 -9.17
CA GLY A 66 -9.29 1.13 -9.80
C GLY A 66 -9.33 0.17 -10.99
N LYS A 67 -8.17 0.02 -11.65
CA LYS A 67 -8.00 -0.74 -12.91
C LYS A 67 -7.20 -2.04 -12.75
N ASN A 68 -6.58 -2.24 -11.58
CA ASN A 68 -5.63 -3.32 -11.35
C ASN A 68 -6.27 -4.61 -10.84
N ALA A 69 -7.57 -4.58 -10.56
CA ALA A 69 -8.33 -5.73 -10.08
C ALA A 69 -9.68 -5.81 -10.80
N THR A 70 -10.13 -7.02 -11.09
CA THR A 70 -11.49 -7.27 -11.59
C THR A 70 -12.50 -6.85 -10.53
N LYS A 71 -13.72 -6.48 -10.90
CA LYS A 71 -14.77 -6.13 -9.93
C LYS A 71 -15.31 -7.38 -9.20
N CYS A 72 -15.70 -7.22 -7.94
CA CYS A 72 -16.37 -8.25 -7.17
C CYS A 72 -17.74 -8.58 -7.77
N LYS A 73 -18.04 -9.88 -7.92
CA LYS A 73 -19.31 -10.37 -8.46
C LYS A 73 -20.39 -10.55 -7.40
N ALA A 74 -20.01 -10.52 -6.11
CA ALA A 74 -20.94 -10.66 -5.01
C ALA A 74 -21.90 -9.47 -4.95
N ARG A 75 -23.18 -9.74 -4.70
CA ARG A 75 -24.26 -8.74 -4.62
C ARG A 75 -25.06 -8.86 -3.31
N THR A 76 -24.50 -9.54 -2.32
CA THR A 76 -25.10 -9.65 -0.98
C THR A 76 -25.12 -8.28 -0.28
N PRO A 77 -26.02 -8.06 0.70
CA PRO A 77 -25.99 -6.84 1.52
C PRO A 77 -24.61 -6.58 2.14
N GLU A 78 -23.98 -7.64 2.65
CA GLU A 78 -22.61 -7.60 3.17
C GLU A 78 -21.60 -7.11 2.11
N ALA A 79 -21.74 -7.53 0.85
CA ALA A 79 -20.86 -7.08 -0.22
C ALA A 79 -21.03 -5.59 -0.54
N LEU A 80 -22.25 -5.03 -0.37
CA LEU A 80 -22.49 -3.60 -0.53
C LEU A 80 -21.86 -2.80 0.61
N GLU A 81 -21.99 -3.25 1.85
CA GLU A 81 -21.33 -2.63 3.00
C GLU A 81 -19.80 -2.70 2.85
N ALA A 82 -19.29 -3.86 2.46
CA ALA A 82 -17.87 -4.08 2.20
C ALA A 82 -17.33 -3.15 1.12
N LYS A 83 -18.12 -2.92 0.06
CA LYS A 83 -17.78 -1.99 -1.02
C LYS A 83 -17.57 -0.58 -0.49
N GLU A 84 -18.50 -0.06 0.30
CA GLU A 84 -18.41 1.29 0.86
C GLU A 84 -17.25 1.42 1.85
N LYS A 85 -17.05 0.45 2.75
CA LYS A 85 -15.91 0.46 3.68
C LYS A 85 -14.56 0.43 2.93
N CYS A 86 -14.42 -0.44 1.95
CA CYS A 86 -13.19 -0.54 1.15
C CYS A 86 -12.95 0.73 0.33
N LYS A 87 -14.02 1.32 -0.24
CA LYS A 87 -13.95 2.57 -1.00
C LYS A 87 -13.47 3.73 -0.13
N LYS A 88 -14.04 3.89 1.07
CA LYS A 88 -13.62 4.91 2.03
C LYS A 88 -12.14 4.77 2.38
N ALA A 89 -11.69 3.56 2.72
CA ALA A 89 -10.29 3.31 3.05
C ALA A 89 -9.31 3.63 1.90
N LEU A 90 -9.70 3.35 0.65
CA LEU A 90 -8.89 3.72 -0.52
C LEU A 90 -8.83 5.23 -0.72
N ASN A 91 -9.95 5.94 -0.54
CA ASN A 91 -10.01 7.39 -0.69
C ASN A 91 -9.25 8.12 0.42
N ASP A 92 -9.37 7.68 1.68
CA ASP A 92 -8.63 8.27 2.79
C ASP A 92 -7.11 8.11 2.59
N ALA A 93 -6.67 6.95 2.09
CA ALA A 93 -5.28 6.71 1.74
C ALA A 93 -4.80 7.60 0.57
N LYS A 94 -5.67 7.85 -0.42
CA LYS A 94 -5.39 8.76 -1.54
C LYS A 94 -5.27 10.21 -1.07
N ARG A 95 -6.27 10.70 -0.31
CA ARG A 95 -6.27 12.07 0.25
C ARG A 95 -5.04 12.32 1.11
N LYS A 96 -4.66 11.38 1.97
CA LYS A 96 -3.45 11.49 2.81
C LYS A 96 -2.16 11.58 1.99
N ARG A 97 -2.09 10.96 0.81
CA ARG A 97 -0.94 11.10 -0.11
C ARG A 97 -0.94 12.46 -0.77
N GLU A 98 -2.11 12.93 -1.21
CA GLU A 98 -2.27 14.24 -1.85
C GLU A 98 -1.94 15.39 -0.88
N GLU A 99 -2.42 15.33 0.36
CA GLU A 99 -2.07 16.30 1.40
C GLU A 99 -0.56 16.36 1.66
N LYS A 100 0.12 15.21 1.66
CA LYS A 100 1.59 15.19 1.80
C LYS A 100 2.29 15.85 0.62
N THR A 101 1.80 15.62 -0.60
CA THR A 101 2.38 16.24 -1.80
C THR A 101 2.13 17.75 -1.85
N VAL A 102 0.95 18.21 -1.44
CA VAL A 102 0.63 19.65 -1.39
C VAL A 102 1.52 20.36 -0.37
N ARG A 103 1.64 19.82 0.85
CA ARG A 103 2.51 20.39 1.89
C ARG A 103 3.97 20.46 1.46
N GLU A 104 4.47 19.45 0.73
CA GLU A 104 5.82 19.47 0.19
C GLU A 104 6.01 20.60 -0.85
N LEU A 105 5.00 20.87 -1.68
CA LEU A 105 5.04 21.96 -2.66
C LEU A 105 4.97 23.33 -1.97
N GLU A 106 4.09 23.51 -0.99
CA GLU A 106 3.98 24.75 -0.19
C GLU A 106 5.32 25.07 0.50
N LEU A 107 5.95 24.09 1.16
CA LEU A 107 7.27 24.26 1.76
C LEU A 107 8.37 24.65 0.76
N ARG A 108 8.30 24.14 -0.48
CA ARG A 108 9.25 24.50 -1.53
C ARG A 108 9.02 25.92 -2.05
N GLU A 109 7.79 26.40 -2.04
CA GLU A 109 7.44 27.76 -2.45
C GLU A 109 7.85 28.80 -1.39
N GLU A 110 7.73 28.48 -0.10
CA GLU A 110 8.11 29.38 0.99
C GLU A 110 9.62 29.63 1.10
N VAL A 111 10.48 28.76 0.53
CA VAL A 111 11.94 28.97 0.44
C VAL A 111 12.28 29.83 -0.78
N ASN A 112 11.71 31.04 -0.81
CA ASN A 112 12.10 32.04 -1.78
C ASN A 112 13.39 32.72 -1.27
N VAL A 113 14.55 32.23 -1.70
CA VAL A 113 15.86 32.82 -1.35
C VAL A 113 15.96 34.19 -2.02
N SER A 114 15.51 35.23 -1.32
CA SER A 114 15.83 36.61 -1.66
C SER A 114 17.36 36.73 -1.63
N ARG A 115 17.96 36.93 -2.81
CA ARG A 115 19.37 37.30 -2.96
C ARG A 115 19.62 38.57 -2.13
N VAL A 116 20.18 38.42 -0.93
CA VAL A 116 20.74 39.55 -0.17
C VAL A 116 21.87 40.13 -1.02
N GLY A 117 21.75 41.40 -1.36
CA GLY A 117 22.68 42.10 -2.25
C GLY A 117 24.10 42.18 -1.70
N GLY A 118 25.07 42.24 -2.62
CA GLY A 118 26.46 42.60 -2.37
C GLY A 118 27.08 43.00 -3.71
N GLY A 119 27.63 44.21 -3.76
CA GLY A 119 28.03 44.93 -4.97
C GLY A 119 29.21 44.35 -5.76
N GLU A 120 29.54 45.11 -6.80
CA GLU A 120 30.52 44.90 -7.86
C GLU A 120 31.85 44.30 -7.37
N SER A 121 32.23 43.11 -7.86
CA SER A 121 33.58 42.78 -8.35
C SER A 121 33.63 41.31 -8.81
N GLU A 122 34.50 41.09 -9.78
CA GLU A 122 34.59 39.91 -10.65
C GLU A 122 35.06 38.65 -9.90
N GLU A 123 34.26 37.59 -9.92
CA GLU A 123 34.73 36.22 -10.12
C GLU A 123 33.56 35.31 -10.48
N VAL A 124 33.71 34.59 -11.59
CA VAL A 124 32.70 33.67 -12.14
C VAL A 124 32.61 32.45 -11.24
N THR A 125 31.61 32.42 -10.36
CA THR A 125 31.08 31.14 -9.86
C THR A 125 29.86 30.78 -10.69
N CYS A 126 30.00 29.75 -11.50
CA CYS A 126 28.93 29.15 -12.29
C CYS A 126 27.80 28.66 -11.37
N ILE A 127 26.80 29.52 -11.14
CA ILE A 127 25.52 29.13 -10.57
C ILE A 127 24.81 28.33 -11.65
N GLY A 128 25.01 27.02 -11.63
CA GLY A 128 24.28 26.07 -12.44
C GLY A 128 22.80 26.17 -12.09
N SER A 129 22.05 26.86 -12.94
CA SER A 129 20.60 26.75 -13.03
C SER A 129 20.26 25.34 -13.51
N SER A 130 20.45 24.37 -12.61
CA SER A 130 20.06 22.99 -12.83
C SER A 130 18.62 22.90 -12.37
N GLU A 131 17.71 23.01 -13.33
CA GLU A 131 16.31 22.66 -13.17
C GLU A 131 16.21 21.37 -12.33
N PRO A 132 15.40 21.32 -11.25
CA PRO A 132 15.35 20.14 -10.41
C PRO A 132 14.76 19.01 -11.23
N HIS A 133 15.63 18.18 -11.80
CA HIS A 133 15.26 16.96 -12.50
C HIS A 133 14.41 16.18 -11.49
N LYS A 134 13.21 15.74 -11.91
CA LYS A 134 12.39 14.83 -11.11
C LYS A 134 13.09 13.48 -11.08
N LEU A 135 14.15 13.39 -10.28
CA LEU A 135 14.82 12.15 -9.98
C LEU A 135 13.80 11.34 -9.20
N GLY A 136 13.33 10.26 -9.83
CA GLY A 136 12.62 9.20 -9.13
C GLY A 136 13.46 8.68 -7.97
N PRO A 137 12.87 7.85 -7.08
CA PRO A 137 13.57 7.32 -5.92
C PRO A 137 14.92 6.76 -6.35
N ILE A 138 15.98 7.34 -5.77
CA ILE A 138 17.36 7.02 -6.07
C ILE A 138 17.56 5.56 -5.68
N CYS A 139 17.53 4.66 -6.65
CA CYS A 139 17.79 3.25 -6.42
C CYS A 139 19.29 3.11 -6.12
N PHE A 140 19.69 3.16 -4.84
CA PHE A 140 21.08 3.06 -4.38
C PHE A 140 21.80 1.73 -4.72
N ASN A 141 21.15 0.77 -5.39
CA ASN A 141 21.78 -0.51 -5.71
C ASN A 141 22.24 -0.59 -7.17
N SER A 142 23.18 0.27 -7.55
CA SER A 142 24.08 -0.02 -8.67
C SER A 142 25.21 -0.94 -8.16
N LYS A 143 25.03 -2.25 -8.32
CA LYS A 143 26.18 -3.18 -8.17
C LYS A 143 27.18 -2.83 -9.27
N LEU A 144 28.37 -2.35 -8.88
CA LEU A 144 29.51 -2.26 -9.79
C LEU A 144 29.76 -3.64 -10.39
N ILE A 145 29.60 -3.76 -11.70
CA ILE A 145 30.10 -4.92 -12.44
C ILE A 145 31.59 -4.66 -12.62
N ASN A 146 32.42 -5.24 -11.74
CA ASN A 146 33.86 -5.33 -11.98
C ASN A 146 34.07 -6.11 -13.28
N LYS A 147 34.49 -5.41 -14.33
CA LYS A 147 34.94 -6.05 -15.57
C LYS A 147 36.30 -6.68 -15.25
N LYS A 148 36.29 -7.98 -14.93
CA LYS A 148 37.52 -8.77 -14.82
C LYS A 148 38.18 -8.84 -16.20
N GLU A 149 39.48 -8.59 -16.18
CA GLU A 149 40.41 -8.64 -17.28
C GLU A 149 40.56 -10.06 -17.88
N THR A 150 40.71 -10.09 -19.22
CA THR A 150 41.57 -11.00 -20.03
C THR A 150 41.16 -12.48 -20.11
N PRO A 151 41.65 -13.27 -21.09
CA PRO A 151 42.99 -13.30 -21.71
C PRO A 151 43.17 -12.36 -22.91
#